data_AF-V7ANI9-F1
#
_entry.id   AF-V7ANI9-F1
#
_cell.length_a   1.000
_cell.length_b   1.000
_cell.length_c   1.000
_cell.angle_alpha   90.00
_cell.angle_beta   90.00
_cell.angle_gamma   90.00
#
_symmetry.space_group_name_H-M   'P 1'
#
loop_
_entity.id
_entity.type
_entity.pdbx_description
1 polymer ?
#
loop_
_entity_poly.entity_id
_entity_poly.type
_entity_poly.pdbx_seq_one_letter_code
_entity_poly.pdbx_strand_id
1 'polypeptide(L)'
;NLSKISEDSSFTFVITRELERLVSNKHLALENMSLLADFLVKHPSVGLTDNTLSDRYKGFAYTCLAELLKFLQTHSVLDVLGSSHSEFVELLKDVRRFSFDRVWLDGVERRALFPGLLLSEDALQKVSHSKLTLIQHLEDVKDQLELSITQQEEQVLQVKATLSTPLGY
;
A
#
# COMPACT_ATOMS: atom_id res chain seq x y z
N ASN A 1 2.44 -32.92 -13.65
CA ASN A 1 3.05 -31.82 -12.87
C ASN A 1 4.56 -31.64 -13.06
N LEU A 2 5.27 -32.47 -13.84
CA LEU A 2 6.67 -32.19 -14.22
C LEU A 2 6.82 -31.11 -15.31
N SER A 3 5.86 -31.00 -16.23
CA SER A 3 5.89 -30.00 -17.31
C SER A 3 5.95 -28.57 -16.78
N LYS A 4 5.12 -28.27 -15.76
CA LYS A 4 5.07 -26.96 -15.13
C LYS A 4 6.38 -26.58 -14.42
N ILE A 5 7.09 -27.56 -13.83
CA ILE A 5 8.38 -27.35 -13.15
C ILE A 5 9.52 -27.14 -14.16
N SER A 6 9.47 -27.85 -15.29
CA SER A 6 10.48 -27.75 -16.36
C SER A 6 10.39 -26.43 -17.15
N GLU A 7 9.19 -25.90 -17.33
CA GLU A 7 8.98 -24.61 -18.01
C GLU A 7 9.39 -23.43 -17.14
N ASP A 8 9.08 -23.48 -15.84
CA ASP A 8 9.38 -22.41 -14.87
C ASP A 8 10.90 -22.22 -14.66
N SER A 9 11.64 -23.32 -14.67
CA SER A 9 13.11 -23.32 -14.58
C SER A 9 13.79 -22.88 -15.88
N SER A 10 13.20 -23.20 -17.04
CA SER A 10 13.67 -22.69 -18.33
C SER A 10 13.46 -21.18 -18.46
N PHE A 11 12.31 -20.68 -18.02
CA PHE A 11 11.97 -19.26 -18.11
C PHE A 11 12.82 -18.38 -17.17
N THR A 12 13.02 -18.82 -15.93
CA THR A 12 13.91 -18.17 -14.97
C THR A 12 15.33 -18.03 -15.52
N PHE A 13 15.85 -19.10 -16.16
CA PHE A 13 17.17 -19.08 -16.79
C PHE A 13 17.24 -18.10 -17.96
N VAL A 14 16.21 -18.05 -18.81
CA VAL A 14 16.15 -17.14 -19.96
C VAL A 14 16.15 -15.67 -19.52
N ILE A 15 15.33 -15.29 -18.53
CA ILE A 15 15.31 -13.91 -18.02
C ILE A 15 16.65 -13.53 -17.42
N THR A 16 17.20 -14.37 -16.55
CA THR A 16 18.45 -14.06 -15.83
C THR A 16 19.56 -13.80 -16.84
N ARG A 17 19.69 -14.66 -17.85
CA ARG A 17 20.66 -14.52 -18.93
C ARG A 17 20.42 -13.28 -19.79
N GLU A 18 19.17 -12.93 -20.06
CA GLU A 18 18.84 -11.69 -20.78
C GLU A 18 19.31 -10.46 -19.99
N LEU A 19 18.99 -10.39 -18.69
CA LEU A 19 19.40 -9.27 -17.84
C LEU A 19 20.92 -9.17 -17.69
N GLU A 20 21.61 -10.29 -17.49
CA GLU A 20 23.08 -10.36 -17.46
C GLU A 20 23.72 -9.80 -18.72
N ARG A 21 23.15 -10.14 -19.89
CA ARG A 21 23.60 -9.63 -21.18
C ARG A 21 23.40 -8.13 -21.30
N LEU A 22 22.27 -7.60 -20.83
CA LEU A 22 22.01 -6.16 -20.83
C LEU A 22 22.96 -5.39 -19.89
N VAL A 23 23.27 -5.95 -18.72
CA VAL A 23 24.26 -5.39 -17.80
C VAL A 23 25.65 -5.42 -18.42
N SER A 24 26.05 -6.54 -19.01
CA SER A 24 27.35 -6.71 -19.68
C SER A 24 27.53 -5.71 -20.83
N ASN A 25 26.46 -5.45 -21.59
CA ASN A 25 26.44 -4.48 -22.69
C ASN A 25 26.24 -3.03 -22.21
N LYS A 26 26.21 -2.77 -20.90
CA LYS A 26 26.01 -1.44 -20.29
C LYS A 26 24.69 -0.76 -20.69
N HIS A 27 23.68 -1.56 -21.01
CA HIS A 27 22.32 -1.08 -21.30
C HIS A 27 21.39 -1.14 -20.09
N LEU A 28 21.80 -1.83 -19.02
CA LEU A 28 21.10 -1.90 -17.75
C LEU A 28 22.10 -1.72 -16.61
N ALA A 29 21.74 -0.93 -15.59
CA ALA A 29 22.57 -0.77 -14.40
C ALA A 29 22.60 -2.07 -13.57
N LEU A 30 23.78 -2.46 -13.08
CA LEU A 30 23.95 -3.67 -12.28
C LEU A 30 23.03 -3.70 -11.06
N GLU A 31 22.82 -2.54 -10.42
CA GLU A 31 21.92 -2.39 -9.26
C GLU A 31 20.45 -2.74 -9.54
N ASN A 32 20.01 -2.69 -10.80
CA ASN A 32 18.64 -3.02 -11.18
C ASN A 32 18.46 -4.52 -11.41
N MET A 33 19.55 -5.27 -11.59
CA MET A 33 19.51 -6.65 -12.04
C MET A 33 18.78 -7.56 -11.04
N SER A 34 19.13 -7.51 -9.75
CA SER A 34 18.51 -8.37 -8.74
C SER A 34 17.02 -8.09 -8.59
N LEU A 35 16.66 -6.81 -8.50
CA LEU A 35 15.27 -6.36 -8.42
C LEU A 35 14.43 -6.87 -9.59
N LEU A 36 14.94 -6.71 -10.82
CA LEU A 36 14.26 -7.16 -12.03
C LEU A 36 14.18 -8.67 -12.13
N ALA A 37 15.27 -9.38 -11.80
CA ALA A 37 15.29 -10.85 -11.81
C ALA A 37 14.24 -11.42 -10.83
N ASP A 38 14.26 -10.96 -9.59
CA ASP A 38 13.32 -11.40 -8.54
C ASP A 38 11.86 -11.09 -8.91
N PHE A 39 11.63 -9.93 -9.53
CA PHE A 39 10.31 -9.51 -9.96
C PHE A 39 9.80 -10.36 -11.15
N LEU A 40 10.61 -10.51 -12.20
CA LEU A 40 10.20 -11.18 -13.44
C LEU A 40 10.05 -12.70 -13.28
N VAL A 41 10.77 -13.30 -12.33
CA VAL A 41 10.53 -14.71 -11.93
C VAL A 41 9.14 -14.89 -11.34
N LYS A 42 8.65 -13.91 -10.54
CA LYS A 42 7.31 -13.96 -9.94
C LYS A 42 6.21 -13.51 -10.92
N HIS A 43 6.57 -12.67 -11.88
CA HIS A 43 5.66 -12.04 -12.83
C HIS A 43 6.13 -12.26 -14.28
N PRO A 44 6.13 -13.52 -14.75
CA PRO A 44 6.71 -13.88 -16.04
C PRO A 44 6.04 -13.17 -17.22
N SER A 45 4.74 -12.89 -17.14
CA SER A 45 4.00 -12.21 -18.20
C SER A 45 4.46 -10.77 -18.46
N VAL A 46 5.13 -10.15 -17.48
CA VAL A 46 5.66 -8.78 -17.58
C VAL A 46 7.00 -8.76 -18.34
N GLY A 47 7.66 -9.90 -18.54
CA GLY A 47 8.90 -9.95 -19.32
C GLY A 47 8.70 -9.57 -20.79
N LEU A 48 9.71 -8.94 -21.41
CA LEU A 48 9.66 -8.65 -22.85
C LEU A 48 9.93 -9.95 -23.63
N THR A 49 8.92 -10.44 -24.34
CA THR A 49 9.00 -11.69 -25.11
C THR A 49 9.47 -11.49 -26.56
N ASP A 50 9.53 -10.24 -27.03
CA ASP A 50 9.94 -9.92 -28.39
C ASP A 50 11.48 -9.96 -28.54
N ASN A 51 11.95 -10.96 -29.28
CA ASN A 51 13.36 -11.18 -29.57
C ASN A 51 13.90 -10.30 -30.72
N THR A 52 13.03 -9.55 -31.41
CA THR A 52 13.44 -8.62 -32.47
C THR A 52 13.93 -7.28 -31.92
N LEU A 53 13.63 -6.99 -30.65
CA LEU A 53 14.03 -5.75 -29.99
C LEU A 53 15.53 -5.73 -29.70
N SER A 54 16.17 -4.61 -30.06
CA SER A 54 17.58 -4.39 -29.73
C SER A 54 17.84 -4.36 -28.22
N ASP A 55 19.06 -4.74 -27.82
CA ASP A 55 19.48 -4.70 -26.41
C ASP A 55 19.38 -3.31 -25.80
N ARG A 56 19.67 -2.28 -26.59
CA ARG A 56 19.54 -0.89 -26.16
C ARG A 56 18.09 -0.56 -25.81
N TYR A 57 17.15 -0.99 -26.65
CA TYR A 57 15.72 -0.80 -26.38
C TYR A 57 15.27 -1.56 -25.13
N LYS A 58 15.63 -2.85 -25.02
CA LYS A 58 15.31 -3.68 -23.85
C LYS A 58 15.90 -3.10 -22.58
N GLY A 59 17.14 -2.62 -22.61
CA GLY A 59 17.79 -1.97 -21.48
C GLY A 59 17.06 -0.72 -20.99
N PHE A 60 16.62 0.15 -21.90
CA PHE A 60 15.78 1.30 -21.54
C PHE A 60 14.45 0.87 -20.93
N ALA A 61 13.75 -0.08 -21.57
CA ALA A 61 12.47 -0.57 -21.09
C ALA A 61 12.58 -1.15 -19.66
N TYR A 62 13.56 -2.02 -19.41
CA TYR A 62 13.79 -2.58 -18.09
C TYR A 62 14.29 -1.56 -17.07
N THR A 63 14.98 -0.50 -17.50
CA THR A 63 15.35 0.60 -16.60
C THR A 63 14.10 1.34 -16.12
N CYS A 64 13.18 1.72 -17.01
CA CYS A 64 11.91 2.34 -16.63
C CYS A 64 11.08 1.41 -15.71
N LEU A 65 11.04 0.11 -16.01
CA LEU A 65 10.37 -0.85 -15.14
C LEU A 65 11.02 -0.90 -13.74
N ALA A 66 12.35 -0.92 -13.66
CA ALA A 66 13.08 -0.92 -12.39
C ALA A 66 12.80 0.34 -11.57
N GLU A 67 12.73 1.51 -12.21
CA GLU A 67 12.39 2.77 -11.54
C GLU A 67 10.97 2.73 -10.95
N LEU A 68 9.99 2.26 -11.70
CA LEU A 68 8.63 2.05 -11.20
C LEU A 68 8.62 1.07 -10.02
N LEU A 69 9.35 -0.05 -10.11
CA LEU A 69 9.42 -1.05 -9.04
C LEU A 69 10.07 -0.50 -7.76
N LYS A 70 11.18 0.25 -7.89
CA LYS A 70 11.82 0.93 -6.77
C LYS A 70 10.86 1.92 -6.12
N PHE A 71 10.16 2.73 -6.93
CA PHE A 71 9.17 3.68 -6.43
C PHE A 71 8.08 2.98 -5.61
N LEU A 72 7.52 1.88 -6.13
CA LEU A 72 6.50 1.08 -5.45
C LEU A 72 7.00 0.41 -4.16
N GLN A 73 8.30 0.15 -4.03
CA GLN A 73 8.89 -0.41 -2.81
C GLN A 73 9.13 0.64 -1.73
N THR A 74 9.37 1.90 -2.11
CA THR A 74 9.76 2.97 -1.19
C THR A 74 8.59 3.88 -0.79
N HIS A 75 7.50 3.89 -1.54
CA HIS A 75 6.35 4.77 -1.29
C HIS A 75 5.13 3.99 -0.80
N SER A 76 4.46 4.55 0.22
CA SER A 76 3.16 4.04 0.65
C SER A 76 2.06 4.47 -0.32
N VAL A 77 0.91 3.78 -0.29
CA VAL A 77 -0.26 4.18 -1.08
C VAL A 77 -0.71 5.61 -0.74
N LEU A 78 -0.55 6.05 0.52
CA LEU A 78 -0.89 7.42 0.93
C LEU A 78 0.02 8.45 0.27
N ASP A 79 1.32 8.15 0.13
CA ASP A 79 2.27 9.04 -0.55
C ASP A 79 1.91 9.18 -2.03
N VAL A 80 1.52 8.08 -2.68
CA VAL A 80 1.10 8.06 -4.09
C VAL A 80 -0.20 8.83 -4.33
N LEU A 81 -1.13 8.83 -3.35
CA LEU A 81 -2.33 9.65 -3.41
C LEU A 81 -2.06 11.13 -3.09
N GLY A 82 -0.92 11.43 -2.46
CA GLY A 82 -0.53 12.75 -2.00
C GLY A 82 0.69 13.29 -2.74
N SER A 83 1.79 13.43 -2.01
CA SER A 83 2.99 14.16 -2.44
C SER A 83 3.69 13.56 -3.67
N SER A 84 3.63 12.24 -3.84
CA SER A 84 4.35 11.51 -4.89
C SER A 84 3.46 11.15 -6.08
N HIS A 85 2.23 11.68 -6.13
CA HIS A 85 1.27 11.39 -7.20
C HIS A 85 1.82 11.70 -8.60
N SER A 86 2.41 12.89 -8.77
CA SER A 86 2.92 13.31 -10.07
C SER A 86 4.07 12.43 -10.56
N GLU A 87 4.99 12.04 -9.66
CA GLU A 87 6.11 11.16 -9.98
C GLU A 87 5.62 9.78 -10.40
N PHE A 88 4.69 9.21 -9.64
CA PHE A 88 4.08 7.92 -9.96
C PHE A 88 3.42 7.91 -11.35
N VAL A 89 2.68 8.97 -11.68
CA VAL A 89 2.00 9.10 -12.97
C VAL A 89 3.00 9.17 -14.13
N GLU A 90 4.11 9.91 -13.97
CA GLU A 90 5.16 9.96 -15.00
C GLU A 90 5.86 8.60 -15.16
N LEU A 91 6.22 7.92 -14.07
CA LEU A 91 6.80 6.58 -14.13
C LEU A 91 5.87 5.58 -14.84
N LEU A 92 4.57 5.62 -14.54
CA LEU A 92 3.59 4.78 -15.24
C LEU A 92 3.51 5.10 -16.74
N LYS A 93 3.55 6.38 -17.12
CA LYS A 93 3.54 6.79 -18.54
C LYS A 93 4.77 6.25 -19.26
N ASP A 94 5.94 6.35 -18.66
CA ASP A 94 7.18 5.86 -19.27
C ASP A 94 7.15 4.34 -19.47
N VAL A 95 6.75 3.58 -18.44
CA VAL A 95 6.63 2.12 -18.55
C VAL A 95 5.57 1.72 -19.58
N ARG A 96 4.47 2.47 -19.69
CA ARG A 96 3.40 2.23 -20.68
C ARG A 96 3.80 2.43 -22.15
N ARG A 97 4.93 3.08 -22.43
CA ARG A 97 5.46 3.22 -23.80
C ARG A 97 6.00 1.90 -24.34
N PHE A 98 6.30 0.95 -23.46
CA PHE A 98 6.86 -0.35 -23.81
C PHE A 98 5.79 -1.43 -23.86
N SER A 99 6.11 -2.55 -24.49
CA SER A 99 5.21 -3.70 -24.69
C SER A 99 5.10 -4.61 -23.47
N PHE A 100 5.14 -4.03 -22.27
CA PHE A 100 4.91 -4.75 -21.02
C PHE A 100 3.44 -5.16 -20.87
N ASP A 101 3.18 -6.14 -20.00
CA ASP A 101 1.84 -6.63 -19.70
C ASP A 101 0.92 -5.49 -19.24
N ARG A 102 -0.05 -5.14 -20.09
CA ARG A 102 -1.01 -4.06 -19.83
C ARG A 102 -1.95 -4.39 -18.66
N VAL A 103 -2.32 -5.65 -18.50
CA VAL A 103 -3.22 -6.09 -17.42
C VAL A 103 -2.51 -5.93 -16.07
N TRP A 104 -1.23 -6.28 -16.01
CA TRP A 104 -0.42 -6.05 -14.82
C TRP A 104 -0.30 -4.56 -14.50
N LEU A 105 0.03 -3.73 -15.50
CA LEU A 105 0.16 -2.27 -15.33
C LEU A 105 -1.14 -1.60 -14.88
N ASP A 106 -2.27 -1.97 -15.48
CA ASP A 106 -3.59 -1.47 -15.08
C ASP A 106 -3.94 -1.90 -13.65
N GLY A 107 -3.50 -3.10 -13.25
CA GLY A 107 -3.59 -3.56 -11.87
C GLY A 107 -2.78 -2.71 -10.89
N VAL A 108 -1.56 -2.32 -11.27
CA VAL A 108 -0.70 -1.42 -10.47
C VAL A 108 -1.36 -0.05 -10.34
N GLU A 109 -1.80 0.55 -11.44
CA GLU A 109 -2.47 1.85 -11.45
C GLU A 109 -3.74 1.82 -10.60
N ARG A 110 -4.57 0.78 -10.75
CA ARG A 110 -5.81 0.65 -9.97
C ARG A 110 -5.54 0.53 -8.47
N ARG A 111 -4.56 -0.28 -8.07
CA ARG A 111 -4.19 -0.44 -6.66
C ARG A 111 -3.64 0.85 -6.05
N ALA A 112 -2.86 1.59 -6.81
CA ALA A 112 -2.18 2.79 -6.34
C ALA A 112 -3.09 4.04 -6.33
N LEU A 113 -3.90 4.25 -7.38
CA LEU A 113 -4.73 5.44 -7.54
C LEU A 113 -6.17 5.26 -7.06
N PHE A 114 -6.66 4.03 -6.99
CA PHE A 114 -8.03 3.72 -6.56
C PHE A 114 -8.07 2.64 -5.48
N PRO A 115 -7.34 2.80 -4.36
CA PRO A 115 -7.34 1.80 -3.29
C PRO A 115 -8.75 1.61 -2.68
N GLY A 116 -9.60 2.63 -2.75
CA GLY A 116 -11.00 2.57 -2.31
C GLY A 116 -11.86 1.56 -3.06
N LEU A 117 -11.51 1.16 -4.29
CA LEU A 117 -12.22 0.11 -5.04
C LEU A 117 -11.82 -1.31 -4.62
N LEU A 118 -10.77 -1.46 -3.82
CA LEU A 118 -10.28 -2.75 -3.31
C LEU A 118 -10.63 -3.00 -1.85
N LEU A 119 -11.06 -1.95 -1.13
CA LEU A 119 -11.65 -2.11 0.18
C LEU A 119 -13.01 -2.78 0.00
N SER A 120 -13.10 -4.04 0.41
CA SER A 120 -14.36 -4.77 0.50
C SER A 120 -15.39 -3.92 1.24
N GLU A 121 -16.61 -3.87 0.73
CA GLU A 121 -17.73 -3.23 1.40
C GLU A 121 -17.90 -3.76 2.84
N ASP A 122 -17.55 -5.02 3.09
CA ASP A 122 -17.50 -5.63 4.43
C ASP A 122 -16.47 -4.97 5.35
N ALA A 123 -15.29 -4.60 4.84
CA ALA A 123 -14.27 -3.92 5.64
C ALA A 123 -14.71 -2.48 5.99
N LEU A 124 -15.32 -1.79 5.02
CA LEU A 124 -15.89 -0.45 5.24
C LEU A 124 -17.06 -0.49 6.23
N GLN A 125 -17.95 -1.48 6.12
CA GLN A 125 -19.04 -1.66 7.07
C GLN A 125 -18.54 -2.00 8.47
N LYS A 126 -17.53 -2.86 8.62
CA LYS A 126 -16.92 -3.16 9.93
C LYS A 126 -16.27 -1.95 10.59
N VAL A 127 -15.58 -1.12 9.80
CA VAL A 127 -15.02 0.15 10.30
C VAL A 127 -16.13 1.12 10.69
N SER A 128 -17.17 1.25 9.86
CA SER A 128 -18.33 2.11 10.14
C SER A 128 -19.06 1.67 11.41
N HIS A 129 -19.30 0.37 11.57
CA HIS A 129 -19.92 -0.21 12.74
C HIS A 129 -19.08 0.01 13.99
N SER A 130 -17.77 -0.27 13.93
CA SER A 130 -16.84 0.01 15.03
C SER A 130 -16.85 1.48 15.45
N LYS A 131 -16.91 2.41 14.49
CA LYS A 131 -17.01 3.84 14.77
C LYS A 131 -18.31 4.19 15.51
N LEU A 132 -19.45 3.67 15.06
CA LEU A 132 -20.74 3.90 15.73
C LEU A 132 -20.75 3.35 17.15
N THR A 133 -20.21 2.14 17.36
CA THR A 133 -20.10 1.55 18.70
C THR A 133 -19.21 2.38 19.63
N LEU A 134 -18.10 2.91 19.13
CA LEU A 134 -17.23 3.79 19.92
C LEU A 134 -17.91 5.11 20.27
N ILE A 135 -18.69 5.69 19.35
CA ILE A 135 -19.47 6.91 19.63
C ILE A 135 -20.48 6.63 20.76
N GLN A 136 -21.20 5.51 20.68
CA GLN A 136 -22.16 5.13 21.72
C GLN A 136 -21.49 4.95 23.08
N HIS A 137 -20.36 4.23 23.14
CA HIS A 137 -19.63 4.07 24.40
C HIS A 137 -19.12 5.41 24.96
N LEU A 138 -18.71 6.35 24.10
CA LEU A 138 -18.32 7.68 24.57
C LEU A 138 -19.50 8.46 25.12
N GLU A 139 -20.68 8.36 24.52
CA GLU A 139 -21.92 8.95 25.04
C GLU A 139 -22.29 8.35 26.40
N ASP A 140 -22.26 7.02 26.54
CA ASP A 140 -22.58 6.34 27.81
C ASP A 140 -21.58 6.74 28.92
N VAL A 141 -20.29 6.83 28.60
CA VAL A 141 -19.27 7.29 29.56
C VAL A 141 -19.50 8.74 29.96
N LYS A 142 -19.87 9.60 29.00
CA LYS A 142 -20.19 11.01 29.27
C LYS A 142 -21.35 11.11 30.25
N ASP A 143 -22.43 10.36 30.00
CA ASP A 143 -23.63 10.38 30.84
C ASP A 143 -23.35 9.83 32.25
N GLN A 144 -22.55 8.76 32.37
CA GLN A 144 -22.12 8.24 33.68
C GLN A 144 -21.27 9.26 34.45
N LEU A 145 -20.40 10.00 33.76
CA LEU A 145 -19.57 11.02 34.37
C LEU A 145 -20.43 12.18 34.90
N GLU A 146 -21.39 12.65 34.11
CA GLU A 146 -22.35 13.70 34.52
C GLU A 146 -23.12 13.27 35.78
N LEU A 147 -23.65 12.04 35.80
CA LEU A 147 -24.41 11.51 36.94
C LEU A 147 -23.55 11.40 38.22
N SER A 148 -22.30 10.95 38.08
CA SER A 148 -21.35 10.87 39.19
C SER A 148 -20.98 12.24 39.75
N ILE A 149 -20.82 13.25 38.88
CA ILE A 149 -20.56 14.63 39.29
C ILE A 149 -21.74 15.18 40.08
N THR A 150 -22.98 15.02 39.58
CA THR A 150 -24.17 15.52 40.28
C THR A 150 -24.35 14.88 41.66
N GLN A 151 -24.12 13.56 41.77
CA GLN A 151 -24.16 12.86 43.06
C GLN A 151 -23.09 13.37 44.03
N GLN A 152 -21.88 13.63 43.54
CA GLN A 152 -20.81 14.17 44.37
C GLN A 152 -21.11 15.59 44.84
N GLU A 153 -21.67 16.44 43.98
CA GLU A 153 -22.10 17.80 44.32
C GLU A 153 -23.17 17.81 45.42
N GLU A 154 -24.14 16.89 45.33
CA GLU A 154 -25.20 16.76 46.34
C GLU A 154 -24.64 16.30 47.71
N GLN A 155 -23.71 15.34 47.71
CA GLN A 155 -23.03 14.92 48.94
C GLN A 155 -22.23 16.07 49.57
N VAL A 156 -21.51 16.86 48.76
CA VAL A 156 -20.77 18.03 49.26
C VAL A 156 -21.74 19.06 49.85
N LEU A 157 -22.89 19.28 49.23
CA LEU A 157 -23.92 20.20 49.73
C LEU A 157 -24.48 19.73 51.08
N GLN A 158 -24.77 18.44 51.23
CA GLN A 158 -25.24 17.85 52.49
C GLN A 158 -24.19 17.98 53.61
N VAL A 159 -22.93 17.65 53.33
CA VAL A 159 -21.84 17.79 54.31
C VAL A 159 -21.69 19.26 54.74
N LYS A 160 -21.73 20.19 53.79
CA LYS A 160 -21.67 21.63 54.07
C LYS A 160 -22.84 22.11 54.93
N ALA A 161 -24.05 21.64 54.66
CA ALA A 161 -25.23 21.95 55.47
C ALA A 161 -25.08 21.42 56.90
N THR A 162 -24.61 20.18 57.05
CA THR A 162 -24.38 19.53 58.36
C THR A 162 -23.35 20.28 59.20
N LEU A 163 -22.26 20.73 58.58
CA LEU A 163 -21.21 21.53 59.23
C LEU A 163 -21.64 22.97 59.60
N SER A 164 -22.67 23.51 58.94
CA SER A 164 -23.18 24.87 59.20
C SER A 164 -24.28 24.90 60.28
N THR A 165 -24.72 23.73 60.76
CA THR A 165 -25.71 23.63 61.85
C THR A 165 -25.06 24.07 63.18
N PRO A 166 -25.64 25.01 63.95
CA PRO A 166 -25.01 25.48 65.18
C PRO A 166 -24.93 24.36 66.21
N LEU A 167 -23.76 24.16 66.81
CA LEU A 167 -23.61 23.37 68.03
C LEU A 167 -24.27 24.19 69.16
N GLY A 168 -25.52 23.86 69.47
CA GLY A 168 -26.24 24.49 70.58
C GLY A 168 -25.53 24.21 71.89
N TYR A 169 -24.86 25.24 72.42
CA TYR A 169 -24.44 25.41 73.81
C TYR A 169 -24.57 26.89 74.19
#